data_AF-A0A9E0GR48-F1
#
_entry.id   AF-A0A9E0GR48-F1
#
_cell.length_a   1.000
_cell.length_b   1.000
_cell.length_c   1.000
_cell.angle_alpha   90.00
_cell.angle_beta   90.00
_cell.angle_gamma   90.00
#
_symmetry.space_group_name_H-M   'P 1'
#
loop_
_entity.id
_entity.type
_entity.pdbx_description
1 polymer ?
#
loop_
_entity_poly.entity_id
_entity_poly.type
_entity_poly.pdbx_seq_one_letter_code
_entity_poly.pdbx_strand_id
1 'polypeptide(L)'
;MNRRGRLKKIFIKTDEEFKQYWKHYVLQSVLATLAVFIVISFLSLQHAVIVASLGATAFIVFAMPASITARARNVIGGHIVGLFCGFLFSLIPHTVLVSSVLVYSLAVGVAIFTMVITDTEHPPAAGTALGVVMTGITLNVLIAVTGSIVILSLIHWLFKPYLKDLT
;
A
#
# COMPACT_ATOMS: atom_id res chain seq x y z
N MET A 1 -26.65 -7.06 -25.73
CA MET A 1 -27.12 -7.31 -24.35
C MET A 1 -27.31 -5.97 -23.63
N ASN A 2 -28.50 -5.68 -23.10
CA ASN A 2 -28.84 -4.37 -22.54
C ASN A 2 -28.12 -4.10 -21.19
N ARG A 3 -27.83 -2.82 -20.87
CA ARG A 3 -27.03 -2.39 -19.70
C ARG A 3 -27.53 -2.98 -18.37
N ARG A 4 -28.85 -3.07 -18.16
CA ARG A 4 -29.49 -3.72 -16.99
C ARG A 4 -29.20 -5.23 -16.89
N GLY A 5 -29.20 -5.95 -18.02
CA GLY A 5 -28.90 -7.39 -18.03
C GLY A 5 -27.44 -7.69 -17.70
N ARG A 6 -26.52 -6.81 -18.13
CA ARG A 6 -25.09 -6.91 -17.78
C ARG A 6 -24.86 -6.69 -16.29
N LEU A 7 -25.49 -5.66 -15.70
CA LEU A 7 -25.39 -5.36 -14.27
C LEU A 7 -25.93 -6.51 -13.41
N LYS A 8 -27.13 -7.02 -13.72
CA LYS A 8 -27.74 -8.12 -12.97
C LYS A 8 -26.86 -9.38 -12.99
N LYS A 9 -26.22 -9.68 -14.11
CA LYS A 9 -25.29 -10.82 -14.24
C LYS A 9 -24.00 -10.62 -13.42
N ILE A 10 -23.50 -9.39 -13.32
CA ILE A 10 -22.34 -9.06 -12.48
C ILE A 10 -22.69 -9.28 -11.00
N PHE A 11 -23.80 -8.72 -10.52
CA PHE A 11 -24.22 -8.85 -9.12
C PHE A 11 -24.42 -10.32 -8.70
N ILE A 12 -25.10 -11.12 -9.54
CA ILE A 12 -25.30 -12.55 -9.27
C ILE A 12 -23.96 -13.29 -9.18
N LYS A 13 -23.00 -12.97 -10.06
CA LYS A 13 -21.66 -13.60 -10.03
C LYS A 13 -20.90 -13.29 -8.74
N THR A 14 -20.91 -12.04 -8.30
CA THR A 14 -20.28 -11.63 -7.02
C THR A 14 -20.94 -12.30 -5.82
N ASP A 15 -22.26 -12.46 -5.80
CA ASP A 15 -22.98 -13.09 -4.69
C ASP A 15 -22.66 -14.59 -4.58
N GLU A 16 -22.48 -15.28 -5.71
CA GLU A 16 -22.10 -16.69 -5.72
C GLU A 16 -20.62 -16.90 -5.35
N GLU A 17 -19.71 -16.07 -5.86
CA GLU A 17 -18.29 -16.11 -5.48
C GLU A 17 -18.10 -15.83 -3.97
N PHE A 18 -18.83 -14.85 -3.43
CA PHE A 18 -18.81 -14.57 -1.99
C PHE A 18 -19.31 -15.76 -1.18
N LYS A 19 -20.45 -16.35 -1.52
CA LYS A 19 -20.98 -17.53 -0.81
C LYS A 19 -20.02 -18.72 -0.87
N GLN A 20 -19.36 -18.93 -2.00
CA GLN A 20 -18.43 -20.03 -2.19
C GLN A 20 -17.14 -19.84 -1.39
N TYR A 21 -16.63 -18.60 -1.29
CA TYR A 21 -15.32 -18.31 -0.70
C TYR A 21 -15.34 -17.48 0.58
N TRP A 22 -16.50 -17.30 1.24
CA TRP A 22 -16.67 -16.40 2.41
C TRP A 22 -15.63 -16.59 3.52
N LYS A 23 -15.14 -17.82 3.75
CA LYS A 23 -14.07 -18.10 4.72
C LYS A 23 -12.76 -17.38 4.37
N HIS A 24 -12.42 -17.28 3.08
CA HIS A 24 -11.24 -16.57 2.59
C HIS A 24 -11.41 -15.06 2.78
N TYR A 25 -12.59 -14.51 2.47
CA TYR A 25 -12.92 -13.11 2.75
C TYR A 25 -12.70 -12.75 4.23
N VAL A 26 -13.23 -13.57 5.14
CA VAL A 26 -13.08 -13.36 6.59
C VAL A 26 -11.62 -13.50 7.01
N LEU A 27 -10.95 -14.58 6.62
CA LEU A 27 -9.55 -14.84 6.98
C LEU A 27 -8.62 -13.72 6.50
N GLN A 28 -8.71 -13.33 5.23
CA GLN A 28 -7.88 -12.29 4.64
C GLN A 28 -8.15 -10.91 5.27
N SER A 29 -9.41 -10.62 5.61
CA SER A 29 -9.77 -9.38 6.33
C SER A 29 -9.22 -9.36 7.76
N VAL A 30 -9.24 -10.50 8.47
CA VAL A 30 -8.64 -10.62 9.81
C VAL A 30 -7.12 -10.47 9.73
N LEU A 31 -6.45 -11.11 8.78
CA LEU A 31 -5.00 -10.95 8.57
C LEU A 31 -4.63 -9.50 8.24
N ALA A 32 -5.39 -8.84 7.37
CA ALA A 32 -5.21 -7.43 7.05
C ALA A 32 -5.40 -6.54 8.30
N THR A 33 -6.42 -6.83 9.11
CA THR A 33 -6.70 -6.10 10.35
C THR A 33 -5.55 -6.23 11.35
N LEU A 34 -5.06 -7.46 11.57
CA LEU A 34 -3.92 -7.72 12.46
C LEU A 34 -2.66 -7.01 11.98
N ALA A 35 -2.37 -7.06 10.67
CA ALA A 35 -1.21 -6.37 10.12
C ALA A 35 -1.31 -4.85 10.33
N VAL A 36 -2.45 -4.24 9.98
CA VAL A 36 -2.65 -2.78 10.14
C VAL A 36 -2.66 -2.37 11.61
N PHE A 37 -3.22 -3.18 12.51
CA PHE A 37 -3.19 -2.95 13.96
C PHE A 37 -1.75 -2.86 14.48
N ILE A 38 -0.88 -3.79 14.06
CA ILE A 38 0.54 -3.78 14.40
C ILE A 38 1.18 -2.49 13.88
N VAL A 39 0.97 -2.13 12.61
CA VAL A 39 1.51 -0.89 12.01
C VAL A 39 1.12 0.35 12.81
N ILE A 40 -0.17 0.51 13.11
CA ILE A 40 -0.70 1.69 13.82
C ILE A 40 -0.19 1.75 15.26
N SER A 41 0.13 0.61 15.88
CA SER A 41 0.71 0.59 17.23
C SER A 41 2.09 1.25 17.33
N PHE A 42 2.83 1.35 16.21
CA PHE A 42 4.15 1.98 16.14
C PHE A 42 4.14 3.38 15.50
N LEU A 43 3.04 3.81 14.89
CA LEU A 43 2.91 5.09 14.17
C LEU A 43 1.86 5.97 14.83
N SER A 44 2.22 7.22 15.14
CA SER A 44 1.26 8.20 15.63
C SER A 44 0.34 8.71 14.51
N LEU A 45 -0.78 9.34 14.88
CA LEU A 45 -1.69 9.98 13.91
C LEU A 45 -1.01 11.07 13.05
N GLN A 46 0.14 11.60 13.47
CA GLN A 46 0.91 12.55 12.67
C GLN A 46 1.41 11.93 11.36
N HIS A 47 1.56 10.60 11.32
CA HIS A 47 1.97 9.85 10.14
C HIS A 47 0.78 9.21 9.39
N ALA A 48 -0.43 9.79 9.50
CA ALA A 48 -1.65 9.24 8.92
C ALA A 48 -1.53 8.88 7.42
N VAL A 49 -0.77 9.65 6.63
CA VAL A 49 -0.54 9.37 5.21
C VAL A 49 0.26 8.07 5.02
N ILE A 50 1.29 7.85 5.85
CA ILE A 50 2.10 6.62 5.83
C ILE A 50 1.25 5.43 6.30
N VAL A 51 0.47 5.62 7.36
CA VAL A 51 -0.46 4.59 7.86
C VAL A 51 -1.47 4.19 6.78
N ALA A 52 -2.06 5.16 6.08
CA ALA A 52 -2.99 4.91 4.99
C ALA A 52 -2.32 4.16 3.82
N SER A 53 -1.07 4.51 3.49
CA SER A 53 -0.27 3.79 2.50
C SER A 53 -0.03 2.32 2.91
N LEU A 54 0.37 2.07 4.16
CA LEU A 54 0.58 0.71 4.66
C LEU A 54 -0.74 -0.08 4.74
N GLY A 55 -1.86 0.57 5.04
CA GLY A 55 -3.20 0.00 4.94
C GLY A 55 -3.56 -0.42 3.51
N ALA A 56 -3.27 0.44 2.52
CA ALA A 56 -3.47 0.10 1.11
C ALA A 56 -2.52 -1.02 0.64
N THR A 57 -1.30 -1.08 1.19
CA THR A 57 -0.38 -2.21 0.97
C THR A 57 -0.99 -3.51 1.47
N ALA A 58 -1.49 -3.52 2.71
CA ALA A 58 -2.17 -4.68 3.29
C ALA A 58 -3.37 -5.11 2.45
N PHE A 59 -4.18 -4.15 1.98
CA PHE A 59 -5.29 -4.44 1.07
C PHE A 59 -4.81 -5.15 -0.20
N ILE A 60 -3.82 -4.63 -0.91
CA ILE A 60 -3.30 -5.26 -2.14
C ILE A 60 -2.76 -6.67 -1.85
N VAL A 61 -1.97 -6.81 -0.77
CA VAL A 61 -1.31 -8.06 -0.42
C VAL A 61 -2.30 -9.17 -0.04
N PHE A 62 -3.41 -8.82 0.63
CA PHE A 62 -4.39 -9.79 1.12
C PHE A 62 -5.60 -9.96 0.22
N ALA A 63 -6.11 -8.91 -0.41
CA ALA A 63 -7.30 -8.96 -1.27
C ALA A 63 -6.95 -9.28 -2.74
N MET A 64 -5.75 -8.89 -3.19
CA MET A 64 -5.26 -9.07 -4.57
C MET A 64 -3.91 -9.81 -4.63
N PRO A 65 -3.74 -10.94 -3.92
CA PRO A 65 -2.45 -11.62 -3.76
C PRO A 65 -1.78 -12.03 -5.07
N ALA A 66 -2.51 -12.27 -6.17
CA ALA A 66 -1.90 -12.61 -7.46
C ALA A 66 -1.52 -11.39 -8.31
N SER A 67 -1.85 -10.17 -7.88
CA SER A 67 -1.48 -8.95 -8.58
C SER A 67 0.05 -8.82 -8.69
N ILE A 68 0.53 -8.29 -9.82
CA ILE A 68 1.94 -7.95 -10.01
C ILE A 68 2.41 -6.98 -8.91
N THR A 69 1.54 -6.04 -8.51
CA THR A 69 1.83 -5.05 -7.47
C THR A 69 1.88 -5.63 -6.05
N ALA A 70 1.35 -6.85 -5.84
CA ALA A 70 1.37 -7.57 -4.56
C ALA A 70 2.64 -8.41 -4.38
N ARG A 71 3.43 -8.61 -5.44
CA ARG A 71 4.68 -9.38 -5.37
C ARG A 71 5.64 -8.74 -4.38
N ALA A 72 6.34 -9.57 -3.60
CA ALA A 72 7.30 -9.09 -2.58
C ALA A 72 8.33 -8.11 -3.16
N ARG A 73 8.84 -8.33 -4.37
CA ARG A 73 9.75 -7.41 -5.06
C ARG A 73 9.13 -6.01 -5.23
N ASN A 74 7.88 -5.93 -5.67
CA ASN A 74 7.18 -4.67 -5.90
C ASN A 74 6.86 -3.98 -4.58
N VAL A 75 6.35 -4.71 -3.58
CA VAL A 75 6.07 -4.15 -2.24
C VAL A 75 7.34 -3.58 -1.61
N ILE A 76 8.41 -4.38 -1.52
CA ILE A 76 9.68 -3.97 -0.91
C ILE A 76 10.32 -2.85 -1.72
N GLY A 77 10.51 -3.06 -3.02
CA GLY A 77 11.18 -2.11 -3.90
C GLY A 77 10.44 -0.79 -4.01
N GLY A 78 9.11 -0.84 -4.16
CA GLY A 78 8.28 0.35 -4.24
C GLY A 78 8.40 1.20 -2.99
N HIS A 79 8.25 0.62 -1.79
CA HIS A 79 8.38 1.38 -0.55
C HIS A 79 9.81 1.88 -0.28
N ILE A 80 10.85 1.16 -0.70
CA ILE A 80 12.24 1.67 -0.65
C ILE A 80 12.37 2.92 -1.53
N VAL A 81 11.85 2.87 -2.76
CA VAL A 81 11.82 4.03 -3.66
C VAL A 81 11.00 5.18 -3.04
N GLY A 82 9.84 4.88 -2.46
CA GLY A 82 9.01 5.86 -1.80
C GLY A 82 9.70 6.55 -0.62
N LEU A 83 10.32 5.78 0.28
CA LEU A 83 11.13 6.29 1.38
C LEU A 83 12.28 7.16 0.89
N PHE A 84 13.00 6.69 -0.13
CA PHE A 84 14.16 7.39 -0.69
C PHE A 84 13.77 8.72 -1.32
N CYS A 85 12.76 8.73 -2.20
CA CYS A 85 12.27 9.95 -2.84
C CYS A 85 11.70 10.92 -1.80
N GLY A 86 10.84 10.44 -0.89
CA GLY A 86 10.29 11.28 0.18
C GLY A 86 11.38 11.92 1.03
N PHE A 87 12.42 11.16 1.39
CA PHE A 87 13.57 11.67 2.14
C PHE A 87 14.35 12.73 1.36
N LEU A 88 14.72 12.46 0.10
CA LEU A 88 15.47 13.41 -0.72
C LEU A 88 14.75 14.76 -0.84
N PHE A 89 13.45 14.74 -1.09
CA PHE A 89 12.66 15.96 -1.22
C PHE A 89 12.39 16.63 0.13
N SER A 90 12.44 15.89 1.25
CA SER A 90 12.32 16.47 2.60
C SER A 90 13.51 17.37 2.97
N LEU A 91 14.67 17.18 2.32
CA LEU A 91 15.87 18.00 2.55
C LEU A 91 15.78 19.40 1.91
N ILE A 92 14.85 19.61 0.98
CA ILE A 92 14.66 20.90 0.32
C ILE A 92 13.88 21.80 1.28
N PRO A 93 14.38 22.97 1.69
CA PRO A 93 13.62 23.87 2.56
C PRO A 93 12.34 24.36 1.86
N HIS A 94 11.17 24.08 2.45
CA HIS A 94 9.87 24.46 1.90
C HIS A 94 9.01 25.17 2.95
N THR A 95 9.39 26.41 3.29
CA THR A 95 8.74 27.24 4.33
C THR A 95 7.46 27.94 3.86
N VAL A 96 7.22 28.01 2.54
CA VAL A 96 6.04 28.66 1.95
C VAL A 96 5.10 27.60 1.38
N LEU A 97 3.79 27.72 1.63
CA LEU A 97 2.77 26.74 1.23
C LEU A 97 2.87 26.30 -0.25
N VAL A 98 3.03 27.26 -1.17
CA VAL A 98 3.15 26.98 -2.61
C VAL A 98 4.43 26.18 -2.92
N SER A 99 5.53 26.48 -2.22
CA SER A 99 6.78 25.73 -2.33
C SER A 99 6.63 24.31 -1.76
N SER A 100 5.92 24.14 -0.65
CA SER A 100 5.67 22.82 -0.05
C SER A 100 4.82 21.92 -0.98
N VAL A 101 3.74 22.44 -1.57
CA VAL A 101 2.89 21.67 -2.49
C VAL A 101 3.67 21.22 -3.73
N LEU A 102 4.53 22.08 -4.28
CA LEU A 102 5.41 21.74 -5.40
C LEU A 102 6.36 20.60 -5.01
N VAL A 103 7.06 20.73 -3.87
CA VAL A 103 8.01 19.72 -3.38
C VAL A 103 7.30 18.38 -3.12
N TYR A 104 6.11 18.39 -2.53
CA TYR A 104 5.34 17.17 -2.27
C TYR A 104 4.89 16.49 -3.56
N SER A 105 4.43 17.26 -4.54
CA SER A 105 4.02 16.74 -5.85
C SER A 105 5.20 16.16 -6.61
N LEU A 106 6.37 16.81 -6.55
CA LEU A 106 7.60 16.31 -7.15
C LEU A 106 8.09 15.03 -6.47
N ALA A 107 8.04 14.94 -5.14
CA ALA A 107 8.42 13.73 -4.42
C ALA A 107 7.59 12.51 -4.87
N VAL A 108 6.27 12.69 -5.00
CA VAL A 108 5.36 11.66 -5.48
C VAL A 108 5.59 11.33 -6.95
N GLY A 109 5.70 12.35 -7.81
CA GLY A 109 5.91 12.18 -9.24
C GLY A 109 7.22 11.46 -9.57
N VAL A 110 8.32 11.84 -8.90
CA VAL A 110 9.62 11.18 -9.04
C VAL A 110 9.56 9.75 -8.51
N ALA A 111 8.91 9.50 -7.36
CA ALA A 111 8.74 8.14 -6.86
C ALA A 111 7.99 7.23 -7.85
N ILE A 112 6.90 7.73 -8.46
CA ILE A 112 6.15 7.00 -9.50
C ILE A 112 7.05 6.72 -10.70
N PHE A 113 7.74 7.73 -11.21
CA PHE A 113 8.65 7.60 -12.35
C PHE A 113 9.75 6.56 -12.09
N THR A 114 10.39 6.61 -10.92
CA THR A 114 11.43 5.66 -10.53
C THR A 114 10.86 4.23 -10.43
N MET A 115 9.71 4.03 -9.79
CA MET A 115 9.09 2.71 -9.69
C MET A 115 8.77 2.09 -11.06
N VAL A 116 8.33 2.90 -12.02
CA VAL A 116 8.07 2.47 -13.40
C VAL A 116 9.35 2.07 -14.12
N ILE A 117 10.44 2.82 -13.92
CA ILE A 117 11.74 2.47 -14.53
C ILE A 117 12.33 1.20 -13.94
N THR A 118 12.12 0.94 -12.64
CA THR A 118 12.71 -0.20 -11.93
C THR A 118 11.84 -1.46 -11.93
N ASP A 119 10.67 -1.43 -12.58
CA ASP A 119 9.62 -2.47 -12.52
C ASP A 119 9.28 -2.86 -11.07
N THR A 120 9.16 -1.86 -10.19
CA THR A 120 8.79 -2.04 -8.78
C THR A 120 7.51 -1.29 -8.44
N GLU A 121 6.55 -1.29 -9.36
CA GLU A 121 5.29 -0.56 -9.20
C GLU A 121 4.51 -1.13 -8.02
N HIS A 122 4.39 -0.30 -7.00
CA HIS A 122 3.54 -0.55 -5.85
C HIS A 122 2.84 0.75 -5.49
N PRO A 123 1.63 1.00 -6.03
CA PRO A 123 0.94 2.28 -5.90
C PRO A 123 0.87 2.85 -4.47
N PRO A 124 0.69 2.04 -3.40
CA PRO A 124 0.73 2.56 -2.04
C PRO A 124 2.04 3.28 -1.68
N ALA A 125 3.18 2.87 -2.23
CA ALA A 125 4.47 3.49 -1.93
C ALA A 125 4.58 4.95 -2.37
N ALA A 126 3.75 5.40 -3.32
CA ALA A 126 3.61 6.83 -3.63
C ALA A 126 3.08 7.61 -2.42
N GLY A 127 2.16 7.02 -1.64
CA GLY A 127 1.70 7.55 -0.36
C GLY A 127 2.80 7.56 0.71
N THR A 128 3.70 6.58 0.71
CA THR A 128 4.89 6.59 1.58
C THR A 128 5.80 7.77 1.24
N ALA A 129 6.06 8.03 -0.04
CA ALA A 129 6.84 9.20 -0.47
C ALA A 129 6.21 10.51 0.03
N LEU A 130 4.90 10.66 -0.13
CA LEU A 130 4.15 11.82 0.34
C LEU A 130 4.23 11.96 1.87
N GLY A 131 4.02 10.88 2.61
CA GLY A 131 4.05 10.91 4.06
C GLY A 131 5.43 11.27 4.62
N VAL A 132 6.50 10.75 4.01
CA VAL A 132 7.88 11.05 4.43
C VAL A 132 8.27 12.49 4.10
N VAL A 133 7.92 13.01 2.91
CA VAL A 133 8.26 14.41 2.59
C VAL A 133 7.51 15.40 3.48
N MET A 134 6.28 15.07 3.90
CA MET A 134 5.47 15.92 4.79
C MET A 134 5.94 15.89 6.25
N THR A 135 6.30 14.71 6.76
CA THR A 135 6.60 14.50 8.20
C THR A 135 8.09 14.42 8.52
N GLY A 136 8.94 14.42 7.48
CA GLY A 136 10.35 14.14 7.58
C GLY A 136 10.64 12.65 7.83
N ILE A 137 11.91 12.27 7.71
CA ILE A 137 12.35 10.93 8.12
C ILE A 137 12.75 10.95 9.59
N THR A 138 12.12 10.08 10.38
CA THR A 138 12.56 9.78 11.75
C THR A 138 12.92 8.30 11.83
N LEU A 139 13.73 7.93 12.81
CA LEU A 139 14.09 6.52 13.04
C LEU A 139 12.83 5.65 13.23
N ASN A 140 11.81 6.18 13.90
CA ASN A 140 10.52 5.51 14.11
C ASN A 140 9.79 5.25 12.79
N VAL A 141 9.74 6.23 11.89
CA VAL A 141 9.13 6.07 10.56
C VAL A 141 9.88 5.02 9.73
N LEU A 142 11.22 5.07 9.74
CA LEU A 142 12.03 4.12 9.00
C LEU A 142 11.81 2.68 9.50
N ILE A 143 11.87 2.46 10.82
CA ILE A 143 11.62 1.15 11.45
C ILE A 143 10.19 0.69 11.20
N ALA A 144 9.20 1.59 11.33
CA ALA A 144 7.80 1.23 11.14
C ALA A 144 7.52 0.82 9.70
N VAL A 145 7.98 1.59 8.70
CA VAL A 145 7.75 1.27 7.29
C VAL A 145 8.50 -0.01 6.89
N THR A 146 9.79 -0.11 7.20
CA THR A 146 10.59 -1.32 6.88
C THR A 146 10.08 -2.57 7.60
N GLY A 147 9.77 -2.46 8.90
CA GLY A 147 9.17 -3.53 9.68
C GLY A 147 7.82 -3.98 9.12
N SER A 148 6.96 -3.03 8.73
CA SER A 148 5.65 -3.33 8.13
C SER A 148 5.79 -4.08 6.81
N ILE A 149 6.73 -3.67 5.95
CA ILE A 149 7.01 -4.33 4.67
C ILE A 149 7.47 -5.77 4.89
N VAL A 150 8.39 -5.99 5.84
CA VAL A 150 8.90 -7.32 6.17
C VAL A 150 7.78 -8.20 6.71
N ILE A 151 6.99 -7.69 7.66
CA ILE A 151 5.85 -8.40 8.24
C ILE A 151 4.82 -8.75 7.17
N LEU A 152 4.40 -7.79 6.34
CA LEU A 152 3.42 -8.01 5.27
C LEU A 152 3.92 -9.01 4.23
N SER A 153 5.19 -8.90 3.83
CA SER A 153 5.82 -9.84 2.89
C SER A 153 5.93 -11.24 3.48
N LEU A 154 6.24 -11.35 4.77
CA LEU A 154 6.34 -12.62 5.49
C LEU A 154 4.96 -13.28 5.64
N ILE A 155 3.94 -12.53 6.07
CA ILE A 155 2.57 -13.06 6.19
C ILE A 155 2.08 -13.50 4.81
N HIS A 156 2.28 -12.69 3.76
CA HIS A 156 1.91 -13.07 2.40
C HIS A 156 2.59 -14.37 1.97
N TRP A 157 3.90 -14.50 2.22
CA TRP A 157 4.65 -15.70 1.88
C TRP A 157 4.17 -16.94 2.64
N LEU A 158 3.94 -16.83 3.96
CA LEU A 158 3.45 -17.93 4.81
C LEU A 158 2.04 -18.37 4.45
N PHE A 159 1.15 -17.41 4.18
CA PHE A 159 -0.26 -17.69 3.90
C PHE A 159 -0.56 -17.85 2.41
N LYS A 160 0.44 -17.72 1.53
CA LYS A 160 0.29 -17.85 0.07
C LYS A 160 -0.60 -19.02 -0.38
N PRO A 161 -0.52 -20.24 0.19
CA PRO A 161 -1.39 -21.36 -0.21
C PRO A 161 -2.88 -21.16 0.13
N TYR A 162 -3.18 -20.28 1.08
CA TYR A 162 -4.52 -19.99 1.59
C TYR A 162 -5.08 -18.65 1.09
N LEU A 163 -4.29 -17.86 0.38
CA LEU A 163 -4.73 -16.58 -0.19
C LEU A 163 -5.38 -16.81 -1.56
N LYS A 164 -6.52 -16.15 -1.76
CA LYS A 164 -7.28 -16.16 -3.02
C LYS A 164 -7.56 -14.74 -3.46
N ASP A 165 -7.53 -14.47 -4.76
CA ASP A 165 -7.96 -13.17 -5.27
C ASP A 165 -9.46 -12.97 -5.00
N LEU A 166 -9.78 -11.83 -4.39
CA LEU A 166 -11.14 -11.48 -3.97
C LEU A 166 -11.77 -10.38 -4.84
N THR A 167 -11.02 -9.83 -5.79
CA THR A 167 -11.41 -8.74 -6.72
C THR A 167 -10.93 -9.05 -8.13
#